data_AF-A0A6B3MWT3-F1
#
_entry.id   AF-A0A6B3MWT3-F1
#
_cell.length_a   1.000
_cell.length_b   1.000
_cell.length_c   1.000
_cell.angle_alpha   90.00
_cell.angle_beta   90.00
_cell.angle_gamma   90.00
#
_symmetry.space_group_name_H-M   'P 1'
#
loop_
_entity.id
_entity.type
_entity.pdbx_description
1 polymer ?
#
loop_
_entity_poly.entity_id
_entity_poly.type
_entity_poly.pdbx_seq_one_letter_code
_entity_poly.pdbx_strand_id
1 'polypeptide(L)'
;MDNKMDSKLNYCLDPEKLTNFAKDNCEAYAQAEPFPHIIMDNFFPEDILDNILNEFPKSDEIDWQKFEAAPEKKLASKSEIQMGEYTRFFLYKLNSSTFLNFLETLTGID
;
A
#
# COMPACT_ATOMS: atom_id res chain seq x y z
N MET A 1 -21.24 20.59 -5.70
CA MET A 1 -20.23 19.64 -6.20
C MET A 1 -19.75 18.88 -5.00
N ASP A 2 -20.42 17.77 -4.71
CA ASP A 2 -20.24 17.05 -3.45
C ASP A 2 -18.91 16.31 -3.46
N ASN A 3 -18.07 16.65 -2.47
CA ASN A 3 -16.74 16.10 -2.26
C ASN A 3 -16.87 14.65 -1.78
N LYS A 4 -17.16 13.72 -2.70
CA LYS A 4 -17.34 12.28 -2.42
C LYS A 4 -16.04 11.55 -2.10
N MET A 5 -14.90 12.24 -2.14
CA MET A 5 -13.59 11.73 -1.72
C MET A 5 -13.57 11.40 -0.21
N ASP A 6 -14.40 12.09 0.59
CA ASP A 6 -14.12 12.33 2.02
C ASP A 6 -14.56 11.26 3.03
N SER A 7 -15.23 10.17 2.63
CA SER A 7 -15.72 9.18 3.59
C SER A 7 -14.94 7.85 3.54
N LYS A 8 -14.77 7.25 2.37
CA LYS A 8 -14.33 5.84 2.28
C LYS A 8 -12.80 5.66 2.34
N LEU A 9 -12.04 6.60 1.78
CA LEU A 9 -10.58 6.61 1.85
C LEU A 9 -10.07 6.67 3.31
N ASN A 10 -10.83 7.33 4.20
CA ASN A 10 -10.50 7.41 5.62
C ASN A 10 -10.59 6.05 6.35
N TYR A 11 -11.34 5.08 5.82
CA TYR A 11 -11.49 3.74 6.40
C TYR A 11 -10.62 2.67 5.72
N CYS A 12 -9.72 3.04 4.82
CA CYS A 12 -8.79 2.09 4.18
C CYS A 12 -7.93 1.32 5.20
N LEU A 13 -7.57 1.98 6.31
CA LEU A 13 -6.68 1.48 7.35
C LEU A 13 -7.32 1.73 8.72
N ASP A 14 -8.30 0.89 9.07
CA ASP A 14 -8.94 0.94 10.39
C ASP A 14 -7.91 0.54 11.48
N PRO A 15 -7.51 1.46 12.38
CA PRO A 15 -6.45 1.20 13.35
C PRO A 15 -6.74 0.03 14.29
N GLU A 16 -8.01 -0.19 14.64
CA GLU A 16 -8.41 -1.28 15.54
C GLU A 16 -8.27 -2.63 14.82
N LYS A 17 -8.76 -2.71 13.58
CA LYS A 17 -8.59 -3.92 12.75
C LYS A 17 -7.13 -4.26 12.53
N LEU A 18 -6.31 -3.26 12.21
CA LEU A 18 -4.87 -3.44 12.03
C LEU A 18 -4.18 -3.95 13.29
N THR A 19 -4.47 -3.32 14.44
CA THR A 19 -3.89 -3.71 15.72
C THR A 19 -4.27 -5.14 16.09
N ASN A 20 -5.54 -5.52 15.92
CA ASN A 20 -6.01 -6.87 16.20
C ASN A 20 -5.36 -7.88 15.25
N PHE A 21 -5.34 -7.59 13.94
CA PHE A 21 -4.68 -8.44 12.96
C PHE A 21 -3.20 -8.67 13.32
N ALA A 22 -2.47 -7.61 13.66
CA ALA A 22 -1.05 -7.70 14.01
C ALA A 22 -0.82 -8.60 15.23
N LYS A 23 -1.60 -8.40 16.31
CA LYS A 23 -1.49 -9.21 17.53
C LYS A 23 -1.85 -10.67 17.29
N ASP A 24 -2.88 -10.93 16.49
CA ASP A 24 -3.35 -12.28 16.22
C ASP A 24 -2.39 -13.07 15.32
N ASN A 25 -1.53 -12.37 14.55
CA ASN A 25 -0.71 -13.00 13.52
C ASN A 25 0.82 -12.81 13.69
N CYS A 26 1.29 -12.08 14.70
CA CYS A 26 2.72 -11.83 14.88
C CYS A 26 3.53 -13.12 15.10
N GLU A 27 3.00 -14.08 15.86
CA GLU A 27 3.64 -15.39 16.04
C GLU A 27 3.68 -16.18 14.73
N ALA A 28 2.57 -16.17 13.96
CA ALA A 28 2.49 -16.84 12.67
C ALA A 28 3.49 -16.27 11.66
N TYR A 29 3.64 -14.93 11.62
CA TYR A 29 4.66 -14.26 10.83
C TYR A 29 6.07 -14.69 11.26
N ALA A 30 6.39 -14.62 12.55
CA ALA A 30 7.73 -14.87 13.07
C ALA A 30 8.19 -16.33 12.90
N GLN A 31 7.26 -17.29 12.95
CA GLN A 31 7.54 -18.72 12.83
C GLN A 31 7.37 -19.26 11.40
N ALA A 32 7.05 -18.39 10.43
CA ALA A 32 6.90 -18.83 9.06
C ALA A 32 8.25 -19.27 8.46
N GLU A 33 8.21 -20.34 7.68
CA GLU A 33 9.38 -20.95 7.04
C GLU A 33 9.32 -20.74 5.52
N PRO A 34 10.45 -20.48 4.83
CA PRO A 34 11.84 -20.58 5.30
C PRO A 34 12.41 -19.30 5.91
N PHE A 35 11.58 -18.26 6.06
CA PHE A 35 11.90 -16.98 6.67
C PHE A 35 10.60 -16.31 7.14
N PRO A 36 10.65 -15.38 8.09
CA PRO A 36 9.45 -14.68 8.57
C PRO A 36 8.67 -14.00 7.44
N HIS A 37 7.42 -14.39 7.27
CA HIS A 37 6.53 -13.87 6.23
C HIS A 37 5.07 -14.13 6.58
N ILE A 38 4.16 -13.39 5.95
CA ILE A 38 2.72 -13.58 6.09
C ILE A 38 2.00 -13.23 4.78
N ILE A 39 0.88 -13.90 4.53
CA ILE A 39 -0.02 -13.64 3.39
C ILE A 39 -1.29 -13.01 3.94
N MET A 40 -1.71 -11.88 3.37
CA MET A 40 -2.90 -11.14 3.78
C MET A 40 -3.87 -11.00 2.60
N ASP A 41 -4.72 -12.01 2.42
CA ASP A 41 -5.72 -12.01 1.34
C ASP A 41 -6.83 -10.99 1.62
N ASN A 42 -7.25 -10.26 0.58
CA ASN A 42 -8.34 -9.27 0.64
C ASN A 42 -8.19 -8.24 1.77
N PHE A 43 -6.95 -7.80 2.01
CA PHE A 43 -6.60 -6.93 3.12
C PHE A 43 -7.14 -5.49 2.95
N PHE A 44 -7.17 -4.99 1.72
CA PHE A 44 -7.69 -3.66 1.42
C PHE A 44 -9.10 -3.73 0.82
N PRO A 45 -9.97 -2.73 1.06
CA PRO A 45 -11.27 -2.65 0.39
C PRO A 45 -11.12 -2.58 -1.13
N GLU A 46 -11.82 -3.46 -1.85
CA GLU A 46 -11.76 -3.56 -3.32
C GLU A 46 -12.11 -2.23 -4.01
N ASP A 47 -13.09 -1.49 -3.49
CA ASP A 47 -13.52 -0.21 -4.07
C ASP A 47 -12.43 0.87 -4.02
N ILE A 48 -11.52 0.80 -3.04
CA ILE A 48 -10.36 1.69 -2.99
C ILE A 48 -9.34 1.29 -4.06
N LEU A 49 -9.08 -0.02 -4.21
CA LEU A 49 -8.16 -0.55 -5.21
C LEU A 49 -8.64 -0.29 -6.64
N ASP A 50 -9.95 -0.41 -6.89
CA ASP A 50 -10.56 -0.10 -8.19
C ASP A 50 -10.35 1.36 -8.58
N ASN A 51 -10.48 2.29 -7.63
CA ASN A 51 -10.21 3.70 -7.90
C ASN A 51 -8.74 3.94 -8.25
N ILE A 52 -7.81 3.33 -7.51
CA ILE A 52 -6.36 3.39 -7.81
C ILE A 52 -6.10 2.83 -9.21
N LEU A 53 -6.64 1.66 -9.54
CA LEU A 53 -6.45 1.02 -10.84
C LEU A 53 -6.95 1.90 -11.99
N ASN A 54 -8.09 2.58 -11.81
CA ASN A 54 -8.67 3.46 -12.83
C ASN A 54 -7.82 4.70 -13.14
N GLU A 55 -7.07 5.21 -12.18
CA GLU A 55 -6.22 6.40 -12.37
C GLU A 55 -4.72 6.08 -12.52
N PHE A 56 -4.33 4.81 -12.33
CA PHE A 56 -2.92 4.43 -12.42
C PHE A 56 -2.41 4.63 -13.85
N PRO A 57 -1.30 5.37 -14.04
CA PRO A 57 -0.87 5.77 -15.37
C PRO A 57 -0.38 4.57 -16.19
N LYS A 58 -0.77 4.55 -17.47
CA LYS A 58 -0.17 3.64 -18.46
C LYS A 58 1.28 4.02 -18.75
N SER A 59 2.00 3.10 -19.38
CA SER A 59 3.43 3.24 -19.71
C SER A 59 3.79 4.46 -20.57
N ASP A 60 2.82 5.11 -21.20
CA ASP A 60 2.97 6.26 -22.10
C ASP A 60 2.27 7.54 -21.59
N GLU A 61 1.65 7.51 -20.41
CA GLU A 61 0.84 8.63 -19.89
C GLU A 61 1.62 9.63 -19.03
N ILE A 62 2.76 9.23 -18.47
CA ILE A 62 3.61 10.09 -17.63
C ILE A 62 5.08 10.01 -18.04
N ASP A 63 5.92 10.88 -17.48
CA ASP A 63 7.37 10.89 -17.72
C ASP A 63 8.04 9.76 -16.93
N TRP A 64 7.87 8.54 -17.44
CA TRP A 64 8.49 7.35 -16.90
C TRP A 64 10.00 7.38 -17.14
N GLN A 65 10.78 7.23 -16.07
CA GLN A 65 12.18 6.91 -16.18
C GLN A 65 12.34 5.47 -16.64
N LYS A 66 12.86 5.30 -17.86
CA LYS A 66 13.08 3.99 -18.48
C LYS A 66 14.49 3.48 -18.21
N PHE A 67 14.58 2.23 -17.74
CA PHE A 67 15.82 1.49 -17.56
C PHE A 67 15.80 0.28 -18.49
N GLU A 68 16.84 0.12 -19.32
CA GLU A 68 16.98 -0.96 -20.31
C GLU A 68 18.40 -1.57 -20.28
N ALA A 69 19.07 -1.51 -19.13
CA ALA A 69 20.37 -2.16 -18.97
C ALA A 69 20.18 -3.68 -18.88
N ALA A 70 21.21 -4.47 -19.20
CA ALA A 70 21.14 -5.94 -19.14
C ALA A 70 20.58 -6.50 -17.80
N PRO A 71 20.90 -5.94 -16.61
CA PRO A 71 20.30 -6.38 -15.35
C PRO A 71 18.97 -5.68 -14.99
N GLU A 72 18.57 -4.64 -15.71
CA GLU A 72 17.43 -3.80 -15.32
C GLU A 72 16.55 -3.43 -16.52
N LYS A 73 15.33 -3.97 -16.52
CA LYS A 73 14.27 -3.60 -17.46
C LYS A 73 13.01 -3.17 -16.71
N LYS A 74 12.82 -1.86 -16.53
CA LYS A 74 11.71 -1.28 -15.76
C LYS A 74 11.35 0.15 -16.17
N LEU A 75 10.13 0.55 -15.84
CA LEU A 75 9.70 1.95 -15.78
C LEU A 75 9.63 2.37 -14.31
N ALA A 76 10.09 3.58 -13.99
CA ALA A 76 9.98 4.15 -12.64
C ALA A 76 9.45 5.57 -12.70
N SER A 77 8.62 5.95 -11.72
CA SER A 77 8.28 7.35 -11.49
C SER A 77 9.16 7.90 -10.37
N LYS A 78 9.68 9.11 -10.55
CA LYS A 78 10.45 9.83 -9.52
C LYS A 78 9.58 10.66 -8.58
N SER A 79 8.30 10.80 -8.90
CA SER A 79 7.39 11.65 -8.14
C SER A 79 5.97 11.09 -8.18
N GLU A 80 5.40 10.93 -7.00
CA GLU A 80 4.01 10.54 -6.82
C GLU A 80 3.03 11.59 -7.35
N ILE A 81 3.46 12.85 -7.57
CA ILE A 81 2.64 13.93 -8.15
C ILE A 81 2.12 13.54 -9.55
N GLN A 82 2.83 12.67 -10.26
CA GLN A 82 2.41 12.14 -11.56
C GLN A 82 1.29 11.08 -11.46
N MET A 83 0.97 10.62 -10.25
CA MET A 83 -0.13 9.68 -9.99
C MET A 83 -1.40 10.46 -9.65
N GLY A 84 -2.58 9.84 -9.81
CA GLY A 84 -3.84 10.43 -9.39
C GLY A 84 -3.98 10.53 -7.86
N GLU A 85 -5.09 11.14 -7.41
CA GLU A 85 -5.31 11.46 -6.00
C GLU A 85 -5.47 10.23 -5.11
N TYR A 86 -6.12 9.17 -5.60
CA TYR A 86 -6.35 7.95 -4.83
C TYR A 86 -5.03 7.20 -4.55
N THR A 87 -4.16 7.13 -5.55
CA THR A 87 -2.86 6.48 -5.53
C THR A 87 -1.92 7.23 -4.59
N ARG A 88 -1.84 8.56 -4.71
CA ARG A 88 -1.02 9.37 -3.79
C ARG A 88 -1.48 9.23 -2.35
N PHE A 89 -2.79 9.29 -2.13
CA PHE A 89 -3.35 9.12 -0.79
C PHE A 89 -3.06 7.73 -0.23
N PHE A 90 -3.22 6.68 -1.05
CA PHE A 90 -2.92 5.31 -0.65
C PHE A 90 -1.44 5.14 -0.27
N LEU A 91 -0.52 5.68 -1.08
CA LEU A 91 0.91 5.70 -0.75
C LEU A 91 1.17 6.40 0.58
N TYR A 92 0.55 7.56 0.84
CA TYR A 92 0.71 8.24 2.13
C TYR A 92 0.12 7.46 3.30
N LYS A 93 -0.97 6.71 3.09
CA LYS A 93 -1.55 5.84 4.12
C LYS A 93 -0.62 4.68 4.47
N LEU A 94 0.00 4.04 3.48
CA LEU A 94 1.01 2.99 3.71
C LEU A 94 2.28 3.50 4.40
N ASN A 95 2.55 4.81 4.35
CA ASN A 95 3.68 5.45 5.03
C ASN A 95 3.26 6.21 6.30
N SER A 96 2.00 6.07 6.74
CA SER A 96 1.50 6.76 7.92
C SER A 96 1.95 6.06 9.21
N SER A 97 2.03 6.80 10.32
CA SER A 97 2.35 6.22 11.63
C SER A 97 1.41 5.09 12.03
N THR A 98 0.13 5.15 11.65
CA THR A 98 -0.83 4.05 11.87
C THR A 98 -0.39 2.76 11.21
N PHE A 99 0.09 2.83 9.96
CA PHE A 99 0.53 1.64 9.23
C PHE A 99 1.91 1.16 9.69
N LEU A 100 2.82 2.08 10.03
CA LEU A 100 4.12 1.73 10.59
C LEU A 100 3.97 1.00 11.94
N ASN A 101 3.18 1.54 12.87
CA ASN A 101 2.91 0.87 14.15
C ASN A 101 2.27 -0.52 13.97
N PHE A 102 1.44 -0.68 12.95
CA PHE A 102 0.86 -1.98 12.57
C PHE A 102 1.95 -2.97 12.15
N LEU A 103 2.88 -2.55 11.26
CA LEU A 103 3.99 -3.38 10.83
C LEU A 103 4.93 -3.70 11.99
N GLU A 104 5.33 -2.71 12.79
CA GLU A 104 6.16 -2.89 13.99
C GLU A 104 5.55 -3.95 14.93
N THR A 105 4.25 -3.87 15.19
CA THR A 105 3.55 -4.86 16.04
C THR A 105 3.50 -6.25 15.39
N LEU A 106 3.23 -6.32 14.09
CA LEU A 106 3.12 -7.60 13.37
C LEU A 106 4.48 -8.29 13.22
N THR A 107 5.53 -7.53 12.96
CA THR A 107 6.85 -8.07 12.61
C THR A 107 7.83 -8.09 13.77
N GLY A 108 7.60 -7.28 14.82
CA GLY A 108 8.52 -7.10 15.94
C GLY A 108 9.81 -6.36 15.58
N ILE A 109 9.77 -5.47 14.59
CA ILE A 109 10.92 -4.71 14.08
C ILE A 109 10.69 -3.23 14.41
N ASP A 110 11.69 -2.58 15.02
CA ASP A 110 11.69 -1.15 15.39
C ASP A 110 12.77 -0.37 14.62
#